data_AF-B5HEY4-F1
#
_entry.id   AF-B5HEY4-F1
#
_cell.length_a   1.000
_cell.length_b   1.000
_cell.length_c   1.000
_cell.angle_alpha   90.00
_cell.angle_beta   90.00
_cell.angle_gamma   90.00
#
_symmetry.space_group_name_H-M   'P 1'
#
loop_
_entity.id
_entity.type
_entity.pdbx_description
1 polymer ?
#
loop_
_entity_poly.entity_id
_entity_poly.type
_entity_poly.pdbx_seq_one_letter_code
_entity_poly.pdbx_strand_id
1 'polypeptide(L)'
;KDAQKYAESAQQAAESAERKKANQQVSTGAGTGIGGTWYVVDEDTIKVTDAKQLGDCVIEIGFEGCTVTFDVTFTATVDFYLCTDPEVPATASGCPPENTLLLETKTFPGLKQKVTRYFSKLDLIQQTVVYQLIKAVLVQDFVDCYHGSAGACAWAASNFIPGKAFAKIAEGIRALDAAMHTGVGVADAFKALKTLDLDPATLAKLQSTVNTYEDVATACRVNSFPGDTQVRMPDGTRKAIRDVRTGDLVLATDLSSGRSVARPVVDTFRHDTRRLVDISVAGGELASTVGHRFYVEGRGWVLVSDLRVGDRMRTPDGSLRPVTGLAQRGDLSPTEVFDLTVGGLRTFYVRPEGSAQDLLVHNCTNIVADEGVGGAHTLEQHVNKTDAQMMEKARKAQGGVAGRWTDEATAARAVDEAMQQWIREPRNAERLDAWVKKEAQKQGKPGYIFDAKRDALPIEWTLRNEGSLGTVFKVGGPAAGEAASNKVRILLKYVGKQHKPSKYVVFTAYPLP
;
A
#
# COMPACT_ATOMS: atom_id res chain seq x y z
N LYS A 1 -5.32 29.32 24.41
CA LYS A 1 -4.49 30.25 23.60
C LYS A 1 -3.02 29.81 23.60
N ASP A 2 -2.70 28.53 23.82
CA ASP A 2 -1.30 28.07 24.01
C ASP A 2 -0.98 26.78 23.24
N ALA A 3 -1.57 26.58 22.07
CA ALA A 3 -1.21 25.46 21.19
C ALA A 3 0.04 25.76 20.33
N GLN A 4 0.44 27.04 20.23
CA GLN A 4 1.57 27.49 19.41
C GLN A 4 2.91 27.54 20.16
N LYS A 5 2.90 27.61 21.50
CA LYS A 5 4.12 27.74 22.30
C LYS A 5 4.85 26.40 22.53
N TYR A 6 4.19 25.26 22.30
CA TYR A 6 4.76 23.92 22.48
C TYR A 6 5.19 23.24 21.18
N ALA A 7 4.92 23.85 20.02
CA ALA A 7 5.36 23.34 18.72
C ALA A 7 6.82 23.68 18.40
N GLU A 8 7.37 24.77 18.99
CA GLU A 8 8.77 25.17 18.75
C GLU A 8 9.77 24.51 19.72
N SER A 9 9.34 24.01 20.88
CA SER A 9 10.23 23.30 21.82
C SER A 9 10.48 21.83 21.44
N ALA A 10 9.63 21.24 20.60
CA ALA A 10 9.78 19.86 20.14
C ALA A 10 10.77 19.72 18.96
N GLN A 11 11.07 20.81 18.26
CA GLN A 11 11.95 20.81 17.08
C GLN A 11 13.42 21.15 17.39
N GLN A 12 13.73 21.58 18.61
CA GLN A 12 15.11 21.88 19.05
C GLN A 12 15.75 20.81 19.96
N ALA A 13 15.06 19.72 20.28
CA ALA A 13 15.65 18.55 20.95
C ALA A 13 16.03 17.42 19.98
N ALA A 14 16.06 17.72 18.68
CA ALA A 14 16.44 16.79 17.64
C ALA A 14 17.97 16.73 17.49
N GLU A 15 18.63 15.98 18.38
CA GLU A 15 19.93 15.29 18.22
C GLU A 15 20.48 14.90 19.60
N SER A 16 19.97 13.81 20.20
CA SER A 16 20.49 13.33 21.49
C SER A 16 20.35 11.81 21.66
N ALA A 17 20.96 11.29 22.73
CA ALA A 17 20.98 9.88 23.13
C ALA A 17 19.60 9.18 23.12
N GLU A 18 18.50 9.93 23.12
CA GLU A 18 17.15 9.41 22.98
C GLU A 18 16.88 8.77 21.61
N ARG A 19 17.42 9.31 20.50
CA ARG A 19 17.29 8.65 19.18
C ARG A 19 18.04 7.33 19.14
N LYS A 20 19.19 7.24 19.82
CA LYS A 20 19.94 5.97 19.95
C LYS A 20 19.19 4.95 20.81
N LYS A 21 18.58 5.37 21.91
CA LYS A 21 17.74 4.49 22.77
C LYS A 21 16.45 4.06 22.06
N ALA A 22 15.76 4.98 21.39
CA ALA A 22 14.58 4.68 20.58
C ALA A 22 14.92 3.68 19.45
N ASN A 23 16.04 3.87 18.75
CA ASN A 23 16.49 2.93 17.72
C ASN A 23 16.90 1.56 18.30
N GLN A 24 17.47 1.50 19.52
CA GLN A 24 17.74 0.23 20.21
C GLN A 24 16.46 -0.48 20.67
N GLN A 25 15.44 0.26 21.11
CA GLN A 25 14.12 -0.31 21.43
C GLN A 25 13.39 -0.78 20.17
N VAL A 26 13.55 -0.10 19.03
CA VAL A 26 13.04 -0.56 17.72
C VAL A 26 13.63 -1.90 17.34
N SER A 27 14.96 -2.06 17.44
CA SER A 27 15.61 -3.28 16.97
C SER A 27 15.33 -4.50 17.84
N THR A 28 15.06 -4.29 19.14
CA THR A 28 14.76 -5.36 20.10
C THR A 28 13.26 -5.60 20.30
N GLY A 29 12.40 -4.74 19.77
CA GLY A 29 10.96 -4.73 20.02
C GLY A 29 10.68 -4.10 21.36
N ALA A 30 9.88 -3.03 21.40
CA ALA A 30 9.63 -2.20 22.58
C ALA A 30 8.88 -2.98 23.68
N GLY A 31 9.60 -3.88 24.35
CA GLY A 31 9.12 -4.82 25.36
C GLY A 31 8.53 -6.13 24.83
N THR A 32 8.52 -6.36 23.52
CA THR A 32 7.97 -7.58 22.90
C THR A 32 9.03 -8.62 22.51
N GLY A 33 10.30 -8.23 22.43
CA GLY A 33 11.39 -9.09 21.95
C GLY A 33 11.41 -9.29 20.43
N ILE A 34 10.51 -8.65 19.68
CA ILE A 34 10.44 -8.71 18.22
C ILE A 34 10.60 -7.30 17.67
N GLY A 35 11.68 -7.06 16.90
CA GLY A 35 11.96 -5.74 16.34
C GLY A 35 10.73 -5.12 15.65
N GLY A 36 10.60 -3.80 15.68
CA GLY A 36 9.49 -3.09 15.03
C GLY A 36 8.11 -3.28 15.68
N THR A 37 8.01 -3.96 16.83
CA THR A 37 6.73 -4.16 17.52
C THR A 37 6.71 -3.52 18.91
N TRP A 38 5.50 -3.22 19.40
CA TRP A 38 5.26 -2.73 20.76
C TRP A 38 3.93 -3.26 21.27
N TYR A 39 3.61 -2.96 22.52
CA TYR A 39 2.30 -3.27 23.09
C TYR A 39 1.70 -2.06 23.81
N VAL A 40 0.37 -2.06 23.95
CA VAL A 40 -0.39 -1.09 24.75
C VAL A 40 -1.31 -1.87 25.68
N VAL A 41 -1.29 -1.52 26.97
CA VAL A 41 -2.18 -2.12 27.96
C VAL A 41 -3.50 -1.36 27.97
N ASP A 42 -4.62 -2.07 27.89
CA ASP A 42 -5.95 -1.49 28.05
C ASP A 42 -6.24 -1.30 29.55
N GLU A 43 -6.13 -0.05 30.01
CA GLU A 43 -6.33 0.38 31.39
C GLU A 43 -7.72 0.02 31.95
N ASP A 44 -8.74 0.03 31.10
CA ASP A 44 -10.11 -0.27 31.50
C ASP A 44 -10.27 -1.75 31.84
N THR A 45 -9.46 -2.61 31.21
CA THR A 45 -9.48 -4.06 31.44
C THR A 45 -8.68 -4.51 32.66
N ILE A 46 -7.91 -3.61 33.29
CA ILE A 46 -7.18 -3.92 34.52
C ILE A 46 -8.18 -4.21 35.64
N LYS A 47 -8.14 -5.44 36.15
CA LYS A 47 -8.96 -5.91 37.27
C LYS A 47 -8.09 -6.58 38.31
N VAL A 48 -8.02 -5.98 39.50
CA VAL A 48 -7.40 -6.60 40.68
C VAL A 48 -8.26 -7.78 41.10
N THR A 49 -7.69 -8.98 41.03
CA THR A 49 -8.36 -10.24 41.38
C THR A 49 -8.03 -10.69 42.80
N ASP A 50 -6.84 -10.33 43.28
CA ASP A 50 -6.41 -10.58 44.66
C ASP A 50 -5.41 -9.49 45.09
N ALA A 51 -5.42 -9.13 46.37
CA ALA A 51 -4.45 -8.19 46.93
C ALA A 51 -4.15 -8.57 48.38
N LYS A 52 -2.93 -9.04 48.61
CA LYS A 52 -2.46 -9.46 49.93
C LYS A 52 -1.52 -8.43 50.51
N GLN A 53 -1.90 -7.85 51.64
CA GLN A 53 -1.03 -6.94 52.38
C GLN A 53 0.22 -7.69 52.89
N LEU A 54 1.39 -7.08 52.67
CA LEU A 54 2.68 -7.53 53.19
C LEU A 54 3.09 -6.66 54.39
N GLY A 55 3.05 -7.26 55.58
CA GLY A 55 3.41 -6.61 56.84
C GLY A 55 2.26 -5.85 57.50
N ASP A 56 2.37 -5.65 58.81
CA ASP A 56 1.33 -5.00 59.60
C ASP A 56 1.39 -3.48 59.47
N CYS A 57 0.21 -2.86 59.34
CA CYS A 57 0.06 -1.42 59.47
C CYS A 57 0.03 -1.06 60.97
N VAL A 58 1.19 -0.76 61.55
CA VAL A 58 1.28 -0.32 62.94
C VAL A 58 0.94 1.17 62.99
N ILE A 59 -0.28 1.49 63.47
CA ILE A 59 -0.74 2.87 63.63
C ILE A 59 -0.24 3.39 64.98
N GLU A 60 0.83 4.18 64.97
CA GLU A 60 1.30 4.91 66.16
C GLU A 60 0.32 6.04 66.53
N ILE A 61 0.25 6.38 67.82
CA ILE A 61 -0.66 7.38 68.37
C ILE A 61 -0.34 8.75 67.74
N GLY A 62 -1.23 9.23 66.85
CA GLY A 62 -1.11 10.53 66.17
C GLY A 62 -1.12 10.49 64.65
N PHE A 63 -1.08 9.31 64.01
CA PHE A 63 -1.10 9.16 62.55
C PHE A 63 -2.43 8.60 62.01
N GLU A 64 -2.91 9.11 60.86
CA GLU A 64 -4.20 8.75 60.23
C GLU A 64 -4.11 7.61 59.18
N GLY A 65 -2.93 7.02 58.98
CA GLY A 65 -2.65 6.02 57.95
C GLY A 65 -1.19 5.53 57.96
N CYS A 66 -0.84 4.66 57.03
CA CYS A 66 0.48 4.01 56.95
C CYS A 66 0.87 3.69 55.50
N THR A 67 2.18 3.59 55.23
CA THR A 67 2.68 3.08 53.94
C THR A 67 2.68 1.57 53.97
N VAL A 68 1.88 0.96 53.11
CA VAL A 68 1.69 -0.49 53.03
C VAL A 68 2.14 -0.99 51.67
N THR A 69 2.74 -2.18 51.66
CA THR A 69 3.02 -2.91 50.41
C THR A 69 1.98 -4.01 50.22
N PHE A 70 1.34 -4.06 49.07
CA PHE A 70 0.45 -5.14 48.66
C PHE A 70 1.13 -6.02 47.62
N ASP A 71 1.04 -7.34 47.77
CA ASP A 71 1.23 -8.30 46.69
C ASP A 71 -0.09 -8.44 45.93
N VAL A 72 -0.13 -7.91 44.71
CA VAL A 72 -1.36 -7.74 43.94
C VAL A 72 -1.35 -8.74 42.80
N THR A 73 -2.42 -9.50 42.66
CA THR A 73 -2.70 -10.30 41.47
C THR A 73 -3.81 -9.64 40.67
N PHE A 74 -3.61 -9.45 39.37
CA PHE A 74 -4.57 -8.79 38.49
C PHE A 74 -4.62 -9.42 37.10
N THR A 75 -5.66 -9.08 36.36
CA THR A 75 -5.77 -9.37 34.92
C THR A 75 -5.61 -8.08 34.14
N ALA A 76 -4.97 -8.13 32.98
CA ALA A 76 -4.92 -7.02 32.04
C ALA A 76 -5.05 -7.52 30.60
N THR A 77 -5.68 -6.74 29.73
CA THR A 77 -5.69 -6.98 28.28
C THR A 77 -4.65 -6.09 27.62
N VAL A 78 -3.95 -6.66 26.66
CA VAL A 78 -2.82 -6.03 25.99
C VAL A 78 -2.97 -6.19 24.49
N ASP A 79 -2.87 -5.08 23.79
CA ASP A 79 -2.82 -5.02 22.34
C ASP A 79 -1.37 -5.00 21.88
N PHE A 80 -1.03 -5.85 20.92
CA PHE A 80 0.29 -5.91 20.33
C PHE A 80 0.27 -5.36 18.91
N TYR A 81 1.19 -4.45 18.62
CA TYR A 81 1.25 -3.72 17.37
C TYR A 81 2.57 -3.96 16.63
N LEU A 82 2.51 -3.82 15.31
CA LEU A 82 3.67 -3.77 14.42
C LEU A 82 3.70 -2.42 13.71
N CYS A 83 4.88 -1.79 13.70
CA CYS A 83 5.16 -0.67 12.81
C CYS A 83 5.74 -1.22 11.53
N THR A 84 5.08 -0.96 10.40
CA THR A 84 5.59 -1.36 9.08
C THR A 84 6.72 -0.45 8.59
N ASP A 85 6.93 0.70 9.24
CA ASP A 85 8.00 1.63 8.91
C ASP A 85 9.23 1.39 9.81
N PRO A 86 10.33 0.84 9.26
CA PRO A 86 11.54 0.58 10.04
C PRO A 86 12.34 1.86 10.34
N GLU A 87 12.02 3.00 9.71
CA GLU A 87 12.74 4.26 9.88
C GLU A 87 12.26 5.07 11.08
N VAL A 88 11.13 4.70 11.67
CA VAL A 88 10.51 5.39 12.80
C VAL A 88 10.48 4.51 14.06
N PRO A 89 10.41 5.11 15.26
CA PRO A 89 10.27 4.35 16.48
C PRO A 89 8.97 3.52 16.49
N ALA A 90 9.08 2.22 16.74
CA ALA A 90 7.95 1.32 16.92
C ALA A 90 7.35 1.52 18.31
N THR A 91 6.66 2.64 18.47
CA THR A 91 5.94 3.04 19.69
C THR A 91 4.64 3.72 19.28
N ALA A 92 3.69 3.84 20.20
CA ALA A 92 2.40 4.48 19.93
C ALA A 92 2.52 5.95 19.49
N SER A 93 3.54 6.68 19.96
CA SER A 93 3.82 8.06 19.59
C SER A 93 4.77 8.20 18.40
N GLY A 94 5.57 7.16 18.12
CA GLY A 94 6.60 7.16 17.08
C GLY A 94 6.12 6.62 15.73
N CYS A 95 5.22 5.64 15.74
CA CYS A 95 4.73 5.02 14.52
C CYS A 95 3.48 5.76 13.99
N PRO A 96 3.48 6.24 12.74
CA PRO A 96 2.30 6.85 12.14
C PRO A 96 1.08 5.90 12.12
N PRO A 97 -0.16 6.40 12.29
CA PRO A 97 -1.36 5.56 12.25
C PRO A 97 -1.51 4.74 10.95
N GLU A 98 -1.07 5.30 9.82
CA GLU A 98 -1.04 4.61 8.52
C GLU A 98 -0.10 3.41 8.49
N ASN A 99 0.95 3.39 9.33
CA ASN A 99 1.96 2.33 9.39
C ASN A 99 1.79 1.42 10.63
N THR A 100 0.79 1.70 11.45
CA THR A 100 0.46 0.92 12.65
C THR A 100 -0.51 -0.22 12.30
N LEU A 101 -0.17 -1.45 12.68
CA LEU A 101 -1.02 -2.64 12.53
C LEU A 101 -1.24 -3.30 13.90
N LEU A 102 -2.49 -3.53 14.28
CA LEU A 102 -2.83 -4.36 15.44
C LEU A 102 -2.66 -5.83 15.04
N LEU A 103 -1.78 -6.56 15.71
CA LEU A 103 -1.52 -7.96 15.39
C LEU A 103 -2.36 -8.91 16.24
N GLU A 104 -2.45 -8.64 17.53
CA GLU A 104 -3.13 -9.51 18.50
C GLU A 104 -3.61 -8.68 19.69
N THR A 105 -4.79 -9.01 20.22
CA THR A 105 -5.27 -8.54 21.52
C THR A 105 -5.34 -9.74 22.45
N LYS A 106 -4.69 -9.67 23.62
CA LYS A 106 -4.58 -10.81 24.53
C LYS A 106 -4.80 -10.41 25.98
N THR A 107 -5.63 -11.17 26.67
CA THR A 107 -5.81 -11.04 28.12
C THR A 107 -4.81 -11.92 28.86
N PHE A 108 -4.07 -11.31 29.78
CA PHE A 108 -3.12 -11.96 30.68
C PHE A 108 -3.73 -12.05 32.08
N PRO A 109 -4.18 -13.24 32.51
CA PRO A 109 -4.63 -13.45 33.87
C PRO A 109 -3.46 -13.69 34.82
N GLY A 110 -3.64 -13.37 36.10
CA GLY A 110 -2.71 -13.77 37.15
C GLY A 110 -1.38 -13.01 37.16
N LEU A 111 -1.33 -11.81 36.58
CA LEU A 111 -0.18 -10.92 36.65
C LEU A 111 0.06 -10.52 38.10
N LYS A 112 1.31 -10.49 38.53
CA LYS A 112 1.68 -10.16 39.91
C LYS A 112 2.54 -8.92 39.98
N GLN A 113 2.24 -8.03 40.93
CA GLN A 113 3.04 -6.85 41.20
C GLN A 113 2.98 -6.45 42.66
N LYS A 114 4.09 -5.90 43.17
CA LYS A 114 4.11 -5.26 44.48
C LYS A 114 3.77 -3.78 44.35
N VAL A 115 2.74 -3.35 45.07
CA VAL A 115 2.30 -1.94 45.11
C VAL A 115 2.56 -1.38 46.50
N THR A 116 3.47 -0.41 46.61
CA THR A 116 3.77 0.29 47.86
C THR A 116 3.21 1.70 47.82
N ARG A 117 2.24 2.00 48.69
CA ARG A 117 1.62 3.34 48.78
C ARG A 117 1.16 3.64 50.19
N TYR A 118 1.02 4.93 50.51
CA TYR A 118 0.34 5.39 51.71
C TYR A 118 -1.17 5.18 51.58
N PHE A 119 -1.78 4.53 52.57
CA PHE A 119 -3.22 4.35 52.68
C PHE A 119 -3.69 4.94 54.01
N SER A 120 -4.81 5.66 53.99
CA SER A 120 -5.48 6.08 55.22
C SER A 120 -6.16 4.89 55.90
N LYS A 121 -6.50 5.06 57.17
CA LYS A 121 -7.25 4.04 57.93
C LYS A 121 -8.60 3.69 57.27
N LEU A 122 -9.27 4.68 56.66
CA LEU A 122 -10.54 4.46 55.97
C LEU A 122 -10.35 3.70 54.65
N ASP A 123 -9.26 3.97 53.93
CA ASP A 123 -8.94 3.26 52.69
C ASP A 123 -8.79 1.76 52.94
N LEU A 124 -8.09 1.37 54.03
CA LEU A 124 -7.81 -0.03 54.36
C LEU A 124 -9.04 -0.82 54.88
N ILE A 125 -10.09 -0.15 55.35
CA ILE A 125 -11.32 -0.81 55.83
C ILE A 125 -12.22 -1.23 54.67
N GLN A 126 -12.19 -0.50 53.54
CA GLN A 126 -13.02 -0.79 52.38
C GLN A 126 -12.20 -1.43 51.25
N GLN A 127 -12.36 -2.75 51.09
CA GLN A 127 -11.65 -3.52 50.06
C GLN A 127 -11.85 -2.94 48.64
N THR A 128 -13.03 -2.42 48.33
CA THR A 128 -13.31 -1.75 47.04
C THR A 128 -12.46 -0.49 46.83
N VAL A 129 -12.24 0.32 47.88
CA VAL A 129 -11.40 1.52 47.81
C VAL A 129 -9.93 1.14 47.65
N VAL A 130 -9.45 0.13 48.39
CA VAL A 130 -8.10 -0.43 48.22
C VAL A 130 -7.88 -0.87 46.77
N TYR A 131 -8.83 -1.59 46.17
CA TYR A 131 -8.68 -2.11 44.80
C TYR A 131 -8.68 -0.98 43.76
N GLN A 132 -9.48 0.08 43.96
CA GLN A 132 -9.46 1.26 43.08
C GLN A 132 -8.14 2.03 43.17
N LEU A 133 -7.61 2.24 44.37
CA LEU A 133 -6.32 2.89 44.58
C LEU A 133 -5.16 2.07 44.01
N ILE A 134 -5.17 0.75 44.20
CA ILE A 134 -4.20 -0.16 43.60
C ILE A 134 -4.30 -0.14 42.07
N LYS A 135 -5.51 -0.20 41.51
CA LYS A 135 -5.73 -0.08 40.06
C LYS A 135 -5.14 1.22 39.52
N ALA A 136 -5.39 2.35 40.19
CA ALA A 136 -4.84 3.64 39.79
C ALA A 136 -3.30 3.67 39.79
N VAL A 137 -2.66 2.99 40.76
CA VAL A 137 -1.18 2.86 40.76
C VAL A 137 -0.70 1.97 39.62
N LEU A 138 -1.34 0.82 39.39
CA LEU A 138 -0.98 -0.07 38.28
C LEU A 138 -1.12 0.64 36.93
N VAL A 139 -2.20 1.39 36.73
CA VAL A 139 -2.42 2.23 35.55
C VAL A 139 -1.30 3.27 35.43
N GLN A 140 -0.99 4.00 36.51
CA GLN A 140 0.06 5.01 36.48
C GLN A 140 1.44 4.41 36.16
N ASP A 141 1.78 3.25 36.70
CA ASP A 141 3.04 2.55 36.37
C ASP A 141 3.10 2.16 34.88
N PHE A 142 1.98 1.76 34.29
CA PHE A 142 1.88 1.50 32.85
C PHE A 142 1.98 2.79 32.01
N VAL A 143 1.32 3.86 32.43
CA VAL A 143 1.35 5.18 31.80
C VAL A 143 2.76 5.80 31.89
N ASP A 144 3.44 5.67 33.02
CA ASP A 144 4.80 6.15 33.21
C ASP A 144 5.81 5.35 32.37
N CYS A 145 5.57 4.05 32.16
CA CYS A 145 6.31 3.28 31.16
C CYS A 145 5.99 3.76 29.73
N TYR A 146 4.72 4.01 29.41
CA TYR A 146 4.30 4.56 28.12
C TYR A 146 4.97 5.92 27.82
N HIS A 147 5.24 6.73 28.84
CA HIS A 147 5.97 8.00 28.72
C HIS A 147 7.51 7.87 28.80
N GLY A 148 8.07 6.66 28.81
CA GLY A 148 9.51 6.42 28.66
C GLY A 148 10.32 6.39 29.97
N SER A 149 9.68 6.20 31.13
CA SER A 149 10.40 5.96 32.40
C SER A 149 11.15 4.62 32.37
N ALA A 150 12.49 4.67 32.38
CA ALA A 150 13.34 3.49 32.28
C ALA A 150 13.17 2.48 33.43
N GLY A 151 12.78 2.94 34.62
CA GLY A 151 12.54 2.09 35.79
C GLY A 151 11.19 1.38 35.74
N ALA A 152 10.13 2.08 35.28
CA ALA A 152 8.79 1.52 35.16
C ALA A 152 8.68 0.48 34.02
N CYS A 153 9.41 0.67 32.92
CA CYS A 153 9.36 -0.27 31.80
C CYS A 153 10.08 -1.60 32.00
N ALA A 154 11.02 -1.72 32.95
CA ALA A 154 11.76 -2.96 33.16
C ALA A 154 10.84 -4.12 33.61
N TRP A 155 9.87 -3.85 34.48
CA TRP A 155 8.88 -4.85 34.92
C TRP A 155 7.82 -5.10 33.84
N ALA A 156 7.27 -4.07 33.20
CA ALA A 156 6.23 -4.23 32.19
C ALA A 156 6.73 -5.01 30.95
N ALA A 157 7.94 -4.70 30.46
CA ALA A 157 8.57 -5.39 29.33
C ALA A 157 8.84 -6.88 29.56
N SER A 158 8.91 -7.34 30.82
CA SER A 158 9.16 -8.74 31.14
C SER A 158 7.90 -9.61 31.18
N ASN A 159 6.72 -9.00 31.38
CA ASN A 159 5.48 -9.72 31.63
C ASN A 159 4.67 -10.00 30.36
N PHE A 160 4.80 -9.17 29.34
CA PHE A 160 4.02 -9.26 28.09
C PHE A 160 4.87 -9.79 26.95
N ILE A 161 5.34 -11.03 27.09
CA ILE A 161 6.07 -11.71 26.02
C ILE A 161 5.03 -12.32 25.06
N PRO A 162 4.93 -11.82 23.82
CA PRO A 162 4.01 -12.38 22.86
C PRO A 162 4.41 -13.81 22.47
N GLY A 163 3.42 -14.63 22.13
CA GLY A 163 3.64 -16.05 21.82
C GLY A 163 4.23 -16.29 20.43
N LYS A 164 4.54 -17.56 20.10
CA LYS A 164 5.03 -17.95 18.76
C LYS A 164 4.08 -17.56 17.61
N ALA A 165 2.77 -17.45 17.88
CA ALA A 165 1.77 -17.04 16.89
C ALA A 165 2.01 -15.60 16.43
N PHE A 166 2.25 -14.68 17.37
CA PHE A 166 2.59 -13.29 17.11
C PHE A 166 3.85 -13.14 16.24
N ALA A 167 4.92 -13.90 16.56
CA ALA A 167 6.14 -13.90 15.77
C ALA A 167 5.89 -14.29 14.30
N LYS A 168 5.10 -15.34 14.07
CA LYS A 168 4.71 -15.78 12.71
C LYS A 168 3.91 -14.72 11.96
N ILE A 169 3.02 -13.99 12.65
CA ILE A 169 2.25 -12.90 12.05
C ILE A 169 3.20 -11.77 11.61
N ALA A 170 4.11 -11.34 12.50
CA ALA A 170 5.09 -10.31 12.17
C ALA A 170 6.03 -10.72 11.03
N GLU A 171 6.50 -11.97 11.02
CA GLU A 171 7.29 -12.55 9.93
C GLU A 171 6.50 -12.60 8.61
N GLY A 172 5.24 -13.02 8.65
CA GLY A 172 4.38 -13.08 7.48
C GLY A 172 4.12 -11.70 6.86
N ILE A 173 3.91 -10.67 7.69
CA ILE A 173 3.75 -9.28 7.22
C ILE A 173 5.05 -8.78 6.58
N ARG A 174 6.22 -9.07 7.17
CA ARG A 174 7.52 -8.72 6.57
C ARG A 174 7.79 -9.45 5.27
N ALA A 175 7.40 -10.72 5.17
CA ALA A 175 7.52 -11.49 3.95
C ALA A 175 6.63 -10.90 2.85
N LEU A 176 5.42 -10.45 3.19
CA LEU A 176 4.55 -9.73 2.26
C LEU A 176 5.15 -8.39 1.82
N ASP A 177 5.70 -7.60 2.76
CA ASP A 177 6.38 -6.34 2.45
C ASP A 177 7.57 -6.56 1.50
N ALA A 178 8.42 -7.55 1.78
CA ALA A 178 9.52 -7.94 0.90
C ALA A 178 9.03 -8.44 -0.48
N ALA A 179 7.92 -9.17 -0.52
CA ALA A 179 7.30 -9.61 -1.77
C ALA A 179 6.80 -8.41 -2.59
N MET A 180 6.17 -7.41 -1.96
CA MET A 180 5.75 -6.17 -2.63
C MET A 180 6.96 -5.36 -3.12
N HIS A 181 8.03 -5.30 -2.33
CA HIS A 181 9.25 -4.60 -2.72
C HIS A 181 9.92 -5.25 -3.94
N THR A 182 10.00 -6.57 -3.96
CA THR A 182 10.60 -7.33 -5.07
C THR A 182 9.66 -7.50 -6.26
N GLY A 183 8.34 -7.39 -6.03
CA GLY A 183 7.29 -7.75 -6.98
C GLY A 183 7.14 -9.24 -7.24
N VAL A 184 7.72 -10.10 -6.39
CA VAL A 184 7.72 -11.56 -6.59
C VAL A 184 6.89 -12.22 -5.49
N GLY A 185 5.89 -13.01 -5.88
CA GLY A 185 5.12 -13.84 -4.94
C GLY A 185 4.24 -13.05 -3.98
N VAL A 186 3.83 -11.82 -4.34
CA VAL A 186 2.99 -10.95 -3.48
C VAL A 186 1.71 -11.65 -3.06
N ALA A 187 0.99 -12.22 -4.02
CA ALA A 187 -0.27 -12.89 -3.74
C ALA A 187 -0.08 -14.18 -2.91
N ASP A 188 1.00 -14.92 -3.13
CA ASP A 188 1.36 -16.10 -2.33
C ASP A 188 1.70 -15.72 -0.89
N ALA A 189 2.52 -14.69 -0.70
CA ALA A 189 2.87 -14.16 0.62
C ALA A 189 1.62 -13.69 1.36
N PHE A 190 0.71 -13.00 0.66
CA PHE A 190 -0.54 -12.54 1.24
C PHE A 190 -1.53 -13.67 1.53
N LYS A 191 -1.58 -14.70 0.66
CA LYS A 191 -2.37 -15.90 0.89
C LYS A 191 -1.85 -16.68 2.10
N ALA A 192 -0.54 -16.83 2.25
CA ALA A 192 0.07 -17.42 3.43
C ALA A 192 -0.29 -16.61 4.69
N LEU A 193 -0.22 -15.29 4.60
CA LEU A 193 -0.61 -14.40 5.69
C LEU A 193 -2.07 -14.59 6.12
N LYS A 194 -3.01 -14.72 5.17
CA LYS A 194 -4.44 -15.01 5.44
C LYS A 194 -4.72 -16.29 6.20
N THR A 195 -3.77 -17.24 6.22
CA THR A 195 -3.93 -18.48 7.00
C THR A 195 -3.64 -18.29 8.48
N LEU A 196 -3.04 -17.15 8.85
CA LEU A 196 -2.80 -16.77 10.23
C LEU A 196 -4.05 -16.09 10.80
N ASP A 197 -4.21 -16.19 12.12
CA ASP A 197 -5.32 -15.58 12.86
C ASP A 197 -5.01 -14.09 13.12
N LEU A 198 -5.21 -13.25 12.10
CA LEU A 198 -5.01 -11.80 12.20
C LEU A 198 -6.29 -11.10 12.64
N ASP A 199 -6.11 -9.97 13.33
CA ASP A 199 -7.20 -9.01 13.52
C ASP A 199 -7.89 -8.66 12.17
N PRO A 200 -9.23 -8.72 12.10
CA PRO A 200 -9.97 -8.46 10.86
C PRO A 200 -9.73 -7.07 10.27
N ALA A 201 -9.51 -6.04 11.08
CA ALA A 201 -9.23 -4.70 10.58
C ALA A 201 -7.82 -4.61 9.97
N THR A 202 -6.84 -5.26 10.59
CA THR A 202 -5.49 -5.42 10.03
C THR A 202 -5.52 -6.20 8.72
N LEU A 203 -6.25 -7.32 8.65
CA LEU A 203 -6.38 -8.08 7.41
C LEU A 203 -7.04 -7.24 6.30
N ALA A 204 -8.10 -6.49 6.61
CA ALA A 204 -8.75 -5.60 5.66
C ALA A 204 -7.83 -4.48 5.17
N LYS A 205 -7.01 -3.91 6.07
CA LYS A 205 -6.00 -2.90 5.72
C LYS A 205 -4.95 -3.47 4.77
N LEU A 206 -4.38 -4.63 5.10
CA LEU A 206 -3.39 -5.31 4.26
C LEU A 206 -3.97 -5.71 2.89
N GLN A 207 -5.20 -6.23 2.86
CA GLN A 207 -5.92 -6.52 1.60
C GLN A 207 -6.04 -5.28 0.71
N SER A 208 -6.37 -4.13 1.31
CA SER A 208 -6.50 -2.85 0.59
C SER A 208 -5.17 -2.39 0.01
N THR A 209 -4.09 -2.48 0.80
CA THR A 209 -2.73 -2.16 0.35
C THR A 209 -2.29 -3.09 -0.76
N VAL A 210 -2.47 -4.41 -0.62
CA VAL A 210 -2.11 -5.39 -1.65
C VAL A 210 -2.87 -5.14 -2.95
N ASN A 211 -4.18 -4.87 -2.87
CA ASN A 211 -4.96 -4.53 -4.07
C ASN A 211 -4.43 -3.26 -4.75
N THR A 212 -4.11 -2.23 -3.96
CA THR A 212 -3.57 -0.96 -4.47
C THR A 212 -2.18 -1.16 -5.10
N TYR A 213 -1.33 -1.95 -4.46
CA TYR A 213 -0.03 -2.34 -5.00
C TYR A 213 -0.23 -3.07 -6.32
N GLU A 214 -1.06 -4.10 -6.34
CA GLU A 214 -1.33 -4.93 -7.50
C GLU A 214 -1.90 -4.10 -8.65
N ASP A 215 -2.82 -3.15 -8.39
CA ASP A 215 -3.38 -2.25 -9.41
C ASP A 215 -2.30 -1.45 -10.17
N VAL A 216 -1.15 -1.18 -9.54
CA VAL A 216 -0.04 -0.45 -10.15
C VAL A 216 1.09 -1.36 -10.64
N ALA A 217 1.55 -2.29 -9.80
CA ALA A 217 2.78 -3.07 -10.00
C ALA A 217 2.71 -4.09 -11.15
N THR A 218 1.50 -4.36 -11.61
CA THR A 218 1.19 -5.30 -12.70
C THR A 218 0.71 -4.55 -13.94
N ALA A 219 0.92 -3.23 -14.00
CA ALA A 219 0.90 -2.50 -15.25
C ALA A 219 1.99 -3.06 -16.20
N CYS A 220 1.81 -2.83 -17.49
CA CYS A 220 1.88 -3.82 -18.59
C CYS A 220 3.25 -4.11 -19.17
N ARG A 221 4.29 -3.40 -18.74
CA ARG A 221 5.57 -3.49 -19.45
C ARG A 221 6.32 -4.81 -19.24
N VAL A 222 5.84 -5.66 -18.32
CA VAL A 222 6.34 -7.02 -18.05
C VAL A 222 5.27 -8.11 -18.23
N ASN A 223 4.05 -7.72 -18.64
CA ASN A 223 2.90 -8.61 -18.65
C ASN A 223 2.37 -8.78 -20.06
N SER A 224 2.76 -9.88 -20.71
CA SER A 224 2.67 -10.03 -22.15
C SER A 224 2.24 -11.46 -22.54
N PHE A 225 1.97 -11.63 -23.84
CA PHE A 225 1.66 -12.91 -24.47
C PHE A 225 2.70 -13.26 -25.54
N PRO A 226 2.96 -14.55 -25.82
CA PRO A 226 3.74 -14.95 -26.98
C PRO A 226 3.19 -14.37 -28.28
N GLY A 227 4.07 -14.04 -29.23
CA GLY A 227 3.72 -13.23 -30.40
C GLY A 227 2.67 -13.80 -31.35
N ASP A 228 2.45 -15.11 -31.31
CA ASP A 228 1.43 -15.84 -32.08
C ASP A 228 0.03 -15.77 -31.46
N THR A 229 -0.10 -15.29 -30.22
CA THR A 229 -1.37 -15.12 -29.52
C THR A 229 -2.31 -14.25 -30.34
N GLN A 230 -3.51 -14.76 -30.62
CA GLN A 230 -4.46 -14.12 -31.53
C GLN A 230 -5.34 -13.10 -30.80
N VAL A 231 -5.32 -11.85 -31.24
CA VAL A 231 -6.15 -10.74 -30.73
C VAL A 231 -7.44 -10.62 -31.55
N ARG A 232 -8.57 -10.46 -30.87
CA ARG A 232 -9.89 -10.31 -31.52
C ARG A 232 -10.08 -8.91 -32.10
N MET A 233 -10.32 -8.86 -33.40
CA MET A 233 -10.67 -7.64 -34.12
C MET A 233 -12.18 -7.38 -34.07
N PRO A 234 -12.65 -6.13 -34.25
CA PRO A 234 -14.08 -5.77 -34.18
C PRO A 234 -14.95 -6.45 -35.23
N ASP A 235 -14.40 -6.77 -36.40
CA ASP A 235 -15.09 -7.42 -37.51
C ASP A 235 -15.26 -8.94 -37.33
N GLY A 236 -14.76 -9.49 -36.22
CA GLY A 236 -14.82 -10.91 -35.92
C GLY A 236 -13.57 -11.70 -36.29
N THR A 237 -12.67 -11.09 -37.07
CA THR A 237 -11.38 -11.68 -37.45
C THR A 237 -10.39 -11.63 -36.27
N ARG A 238 -9.21 -12.21 -36.49
CA ARG A 238 -8.11 -12.23 -35.53
C ARG A 238 -6.81 -11.82 -36.20
N LYS A 239 -5.95 -11.21 -35.42
CA LYS A 239 -4.59 -10.85 -35.81
C LYS A 239 -3.63 -11.32 -34.72
N ALA A 240 -2.48 -11.89 -35.09
CA ALA A 240 -1.45 -12.24 -34.12
C ALA A 240 -0.98 -10.97 -33.39
N ILE A 241 -0.75 -11.04 -32.08
CA ILE A 241 -0.45 -9.86 -31.26
C ILE A 241 0.82 -9.16 -31.72
N ARG A 242 1.81 -9.91 -32.23
CA ARG A 242 3.04 -9.35 -32.83
C ARG A 242 2.80 -8.54 -34.10
N ASP A 243 1.65 -8.71 -34.74
CA ASP A 243 1.28 -8.08 -36.02
C ASP A 243 0.28 -6.93 -35.84
N VAL A 244 -0.30 -6.79 -34.65
CA VAL A 244 -1.13 -5.63 -34.27
C VAL A 244 -0.25 -4.37 -34.23
N ARG A 245 -0.77 -3.25 -34.71
CA ARG A 245 -0.07 -1.97 -34.77
C ARG A 245 -0.88 -0.87 -34.10
N THR A 246 -0.21 0.18 -33.63
CA THR A 246 -0.88 1.42 -33.22
C THR A 246 -1.81 1.92 -34.34
N GLY A 247 -3.02 2.31 -33.95
CA GLY A 247 -4.11 2.69 -34.86
C GLY A 247 -5.06 1.55 -35.23
N ASP A 248 -4.64 0.28 -35.11
CA ASP A 248 -5.56 -0.85 -35.32
C ASP A 248 -6.72 -0.80 -34.32
N LEU A 249 -7.92 -1.15 -34.75
CA LEU A 249 -9.06 -1.31 -33.83
C LEU A 249 -9.10 -2.74 -33.30
N VAL A 250 -9.29 -2.90 -31.99
CA VAL A 250 -9.54 -4.19 -31.33
C VAL A 250 -10.90 -4.19 -30.65
N LEU A 251 -11.46 -5.37 -30.43
CA LEU A 251 -12.68 -5.51 -29.65
C LEU A 251 -12.35 -5.37 -28.16
N ALA A 252 -12.99 -4.42 -27.49
CA ALA A 252 -12.84 -4.17 -26.05
C ALA A 252 -14.21 -4.19 -25.37
N THR A 253 -14.27 -4.54 -24.08
CA THR A 253 -15.53 -4.59 -23.33
C THR A 253 -15.50 -3.62 -22.15
N ASP A 254 -16.56 -2.81 -22.06
CA ASP A 254 -16.86 -2.01 -20.88
C ASP A 254 -17.58 -2.90 -19.86
N LEU A 255 -16.90 -3.23 -18.78
CA LEU A 255 -17.43 -4.09 -17.72
C LEU A 255 -18.58 -3.43 -16.91
N SER A 256 -18.73 -2.11 -16.98
CA SER A 256 -19.83 -1.42 -16.27
C SER A 256 -21.16 -1.59 -16.98
N SER A 257 -21.14 -1.52 -18.32
CA SER A 257 -22.33 -1.70 -19.17
C SER A 257 -22.46 -3.10 -19.77
N GLY A 258 -21.39 -3.91 -19.71
CA GLY A 258 -21.27 -5.21 -20.36
C GLY A 258 -21.12 -5.14 -21.89
N ARG A 259 -21.05 -3.93 -22.48
CA ARG A 259 -21.04 -3.74 -23.93
C ARG A 259 -19.63 -3.83 -24.50
N SER A 260 -19.48 -4.59 -25.57
CA SER A 260 -18.25 -4.60 -26.38
C SER A 260 -18.29 -3.51 -27.46
N VAL A 261 -17.19 -2.79 -27.63
CA VAL A 261 -17.01 -1.71 -28.61
C VAL A 261 -15.62 -1.77 -29.23
N ALA A 262 -15.48 -1.25 -30.46
CA ALA A 262 -14.18 -1.10 -31.09
C ALA A 262 -13.38 0.01 -30.39
N ARG A 263 -12.11 -0.27 -30.08
CA ARG A 263 -11.19 0.72 -29.51
C ARG A 263 -9.84 0.67 -30.22
N PRO A 264 -9.19 1.84 -30.43
CA PRO A 264 -7.88 1.88 -31.06
C PRO A 264 -6.81 1.34 -30.12
N VAL A 265 -5.85 0.62 -30.69
CA VAL A 265 -4.56 0.35 -30.09
C VAL A 265 -3.76 1.65 -30.16
N VAL A 266 -3.32 2.15 -29.01
CA VAL A 266 -2.55 3.40 -28.91
C VAL A 266 -1.06 3.15 -28.71
N ASP A 267 -0.69 1.95 -28.27
CA ASP A 267 0.72 1.53 -28.18
C ASP A 267 0.86 0.01 -28.31
N THR A 268 2.07 -0.46 -28.62
CA THR A 268 2.43 -1.88 -28.67
C THR A 268 3.77 -2.10 -28.00
N PHE A 269 3.85 -3.02 -27.06
CA PHE A 269 5.07 -3.36 -26.33
C PHE A 269 5.60 -4.72 -26.77
N ARG A 270 6.93 -4.87 -26.71
CA ARG A 270 7.59 -6.17 -26.83
C ARG A 270 8.75 -6.27 -25.85
N HIS A 271 8.97 -7.45 -25.30
CA HIS A 271 10.15 -7.77 -24.49
C HIS A 271 10.40 -9.28 -24.49
N ASP A 272 11.58 -9.70 -24.04
CA ASP A 272 11.83 -11.12 -23.81
C ASP A 272 11.43 -11.52 -22.39
N THR A 273 10.93 -12.75 -22.23
CA THR A 273 10.72 -13.39 -20.93
C THR A 273 11.13 -14.86 -20.96
N ARG A 274 11.57 -15.38 -19.82
CA ARG A 274 11.81 -16.82 -19.61
C ARG A 274 10.71 -17.48 -18.78
N ARG A 275 9.73 -16.70 -18.32
CA ARG A 275 8.73 -17.12 -17.33
C ARG A 275 7.35 -16.98 -17.93
N LEU A 276 6.87 -18.08 -18.48
CA LEU A 276 5.50 -18.23 -18.98
C LEU A 276 4.76 -19.27 -18.15
N VAL A 277 3.47 -19.08 -18.03
CA VAL A 277 2.53 -20.06 -17.50
C VAL A 277 1.62 -20.46 -18.65
N ASP A 278 1.55 -21.77 -18.88
CA ASP A 278 0.60 -22.40 -19.77
C ASP A 278 -0.72 -22.58 -19.01
N ILE A 279 -1.79 -22.00 -19.57
CA ILE A 279 -3.13 -21.94 -18.99
C ILE A 279 -4.04 -22.75 -19.90
N SER A 280 -4.44 -23.92 -19.42
CA SER A 280 -5.44 -24.73 -20.09
C SER A 280 -6.84 -24.24 -19.69
N VAL A 281 -7.67 -23.98 -20.68
CA VAL A 281 -9.11 -23.72 -20.50
C VAL A 281 -9.89 -24.82 -21.22
N ALA A 282 -11.18 -24.95 -20.93
CA ALA A 282 -12.01 -25.89 -21.68
C ALA A 282 -11.85 -25.67 -23.20
N GLY A 283 -11.33 -26.66 -23.92
CA GLY A 283 -11.18 -26.65 -25.38
C GLY A 283 -10.02 -25.80 -25.93
N GLY A 284 -9.04 -25.38 -25.14
CA GLY A 284 -7.85 -24.74 -25.67
C GLY A 284 -6.81 -24.36 -24.62
N GLU A 285 -5.68 -23.84 -25.08
CA GLU A 285 -4.55 -23.49 -24.22
C GLU A 285 -3.98 -22.13 -24.62
N LEU A 286 -3.48 -21.37 -23.66
CA LEU A 286 -2.79 -20.12 -23.94
C LEU A 286 -1.59 -19.98 -22.99
N ALA A 287 -0.56 -19.27 -23.42
CA ALA A 287 0.57 -18.96 -22.58
C ALA A 287 0.61 -17.47 -22.27
N SER A 288 0.95 -17.13 -21.02
CA SER A 288 1.06 -15.73 -20.61
C SER A 288 2.11 -15.57 -19.51
N THR A 289 2.65 -14.37 -19.38
CA THR A 289 3.45 -14.00 -18.20
C THR A 289 2.61 -14.07 -16.93
N VAL A 290 3.25 -14.39 -15.80
CA VAL A 290 2.60 -14.58 -14.49
C VAL A 290 1.76 -13.39 -14.02
N GLY A 291 2.12 -12.16 -14.40
CA GLY A 291 1.44 -10.95 -13.94
C GLY A 291 0.35 -10.42 -14.86
N HIS A 292 0.06 -11.08 -15.99
CA HIS A 292 -1.04 -10.65 -16.86
C HIS A 292 -2.39 -10.94 -16.19
N ARG A 293 -3.44 -10.14 -16.46
CA ARG A 293 -4.76 -10.34 -15.85
C ARG A 293 -5.84 -10.80 -16.81
N PHE A 294 -6.61 -11.75 -16.31
CA PHE A 294 -7.84 -12.24 -16.92
C PHE A 294 -9.04 -11.84 -16.07
N TYR A 295 -10.18 -11.56 -16.71
CA TYR A 295 -11.41 -11.28 -15.99
C TYR A 295 -12.11 -12.59 -15.60
N VAL A 296 -12.20 -12.87 -14.30
CA VAL A 296 -12.83 -14.04 -13.71
C VAL A 296 -14.15 -13.65 -13.04
N GLU A 297 -15.24 -14.35 -13.39
CA GLU A 297 -16.57 -14.11 -12.85
C GLU A 297 -16.59 -14.28 -11.32
N GLY A 298 -17.11 -13.27 -10.61
CA GLY A 298 -17.17 -13.24 -9.15
C GLY A 298 -15.86 -12.88 -8.43
N ARG A 299 -14.71 -12.88 -9.14
CA ARG A 299 -13.40 -12.48 -8.60
C ARG A 299 -12.84 -11.21 -9.23
N GLY A 300 -13.38 -10.78 -10.37
CA GLY A 300 -12.88 -9.62 -11.10
C GLY A 300 -11.57 -9.92 -11.83
N TRP A 301 -10.67 -8.96 -11.89
CA TRP A 301 -9.38 -9.13 -12.53
C TRP A 301 -8.45 -9.99 -11.67
N VAL A 302 -8.01 -11.12 -12.21
CA VAL A 302 -7.14 -12.10 -11.51
C VAL A 302 -5.85 -12.25 -12.30
N LEU A 303 -4.71 -12.21 -11.60
CA LEU A 303 -3.39 -12.47 -12.18
C LEU A 303 -3.27 -13.92 -12.62
N VAL A 304 -2.47 -14.17 -13.65
CA VAL A 304 -2.18 -15.54 -14.09
C VAL A 304 -1.58 -16.38 -12.95
N SER A 305 -0.71 -15.80 -12.11
CA SER A 305 -0.19 -16.47 -10.90
C SER A 305 -1.26 -16.86 -9.88
N ASP A 306 -2.42 -16.19 -9.91
CA ASP A 306 -3.52 -16.37 -8.95
C ASP A 306 -4.74 -17.09 -9.51
N LEU A 307 -4.65 -17.49 -10.78
CA LEU A 307 -5.63 -18.34 -11.40
C LEU A 307 -5.67 -19.69 -10.68
N ARG A 308 -6.87 -20.26 -10.68
CA ARG A 308 -7.14 -21.57 -10.10
C ARG A 308 -7.89 -22.39 -11.12
N VAL A 309 -7.64 -23.69 -11.12
CA VAL A 309 -8.52 -24.64 -11.81
C VAL A 309 -9.94 -24.43 -11.28
N GLY A 310 -10.89 -24.24 -12.21
CA GLY A 310 -12.28 -23.89 -11.94
C GLY A 310 -12.61 -22.39 -12.04
N ASP A 311 -11.63 -21.49 -12.06
CA ASP A 311 -11.89 -20.06 -12.32
C ASP A 311 -12.57 -19.89 -13.69
N ARG A 312 -13.61 -19.05 -13.74
CA ARG A 312 -14.47 -18.88 -14.92
C ARG A 312 -14.18 -17.56 -15.62
N MET A 313 -13.45 -17.63 -16.73
CA MET A 313 -13.04 -16.46 -17.51
C MET A 313 -14.13 -15.99 -18.48
N ARG A 314 -14.28 -14.67 -18.64
CA ARG A 314 -15.32 -14.07 -19.48
C ARG A 314 -14.93 -14.00 -20.97
N THR A 315 -15.89 -14.33 -21.85
CA THR A 315 -15.78 -14.25 -23.32
C THR A 315 -16.42 -12.97 -23.89
N PRO A 316 -16.30 -12.69 -25.20
CA PRO A 316 -16.98 -11.56 -25.84
C PRO A 316 -18.50 -11.57 -25.73
N ASP A 317 -19.13 -12.75 -25.79
CA ASP A 317 -20.59 -12.91 -25.68
C ASP A 317 -21.09 -12.94 -24.23
N GLY A 318 -20.19 -12.76 -23.26
CA GLY A 318 -20.50 -12.79 -21.83
C GLY A 318 -20.63 -14.20 -21.24
N SER A 319 -20.45 -15.25 -22.04
CA SER A 319 -20.32 -16.61 -21.53
C SER A 319 -19.00 -16.80 -20.76
N LEU A 320 -18.88 -17.94 -20.09
CA LEU A 320 -17.79 -18.23 -19.16
C LEU A 320 -17.02 -19.49 -19.56
N ARG A 321 -15.69 -19.45 -19.48
CA ARG A 321 -14.79 -20.57 -19.76
C ARG A 321 -14.01 -20.95 -18.51
N PRO A 322 -14.14 -22.20 -18.01
CA PRO A 322 -13.38 -22.62 -16.85
C PRO A 322 -11.90 -22.88 -17.21
N VAL A 323 -11.01 -22.47 -16.32
CA VAL A 323 -9.61 -22.92 -16.29
C VAL A 323 -9.59 -24.39 -15.88
N THR A 324 -8.94 -25.24 -16.67
CA THR A 324 -8.84 -26.68 -16.46
C THR A 324 -7.43 -27.12 -16.04
N GLY A 325 -6.43 -26.28 -16.26
CA GLY A 325 -5.03 -26.58 -15.92
C GLY A 325 -4.18 -25.32 -15.88
N LEU A 326 -3.14 -25.35 -15.06
CA LEU A 326 -2.10 -24.33 -14.98
C LEU A 326 -0.76 -25.05 -14.84
N ALA A 327 0.18 -24.76 -15.73
CA ALA A 327 1.52 -25.33 -15.70
C ALA A 327 2.54 -24.22 -15.91
N GLN A 328 3.53 -24.13 -15.03
CA GLN A 328 4.67 -23.26 -15.29
C GLN A 328 5.51 -23.91 -16.40
N ARG A 329 5.82 -23.16 -17.46
CA ARG A 329 6.61 -23.69 -18.57
C ARG A 329 8.02 -24.00 -18.07
N GLY A 330 8.44 -25.25 -18.23
CA GLY A 330 9.75 -25.73 -17.78
C GLY A 330 10.92 -25.28 -18.67
N ASP A 331 10.63 -24.94 -19.93
CA ASP A 331 11.59 -24.34 -20.85
C ASP A 331 11.82 -22.86 -20.49
N LEU A 332 13.04 -22.53 -20.08
CA LEU A 332 13.48 -21.18 -19.71
C LEU A 332 14.16 -20.45 -20.88
N SER A 333 14.00 -20.93 -22.12
CA SER A 333 14.46 -20.22 -23.31
C SER A 333 13.77 -18.85 -23.38
N PRO A 334 14.52 -17.76 -23.63
CA PRO A 334 13.91 -16.44 -23.84
C PRO A 334 12.89 -16.51 -24.97
N THR A 335 11.66 -16.12 -24.66
CA THR A 335 10.56 -16.00 -25.62
C THR A 335 10.21 -14.53 -25.75
N GLU A 336 10.17 -14.03 -26.99
CA GLU A 336 9.67 -12.68 -27.27
C GLU A 336 8.16 -12.65 -27.05
N VAL A 337 7.71 -11.71 -26.23
CA VAL A 337 6.32 -11.53 -25.84
C VAL A 337 5.88 -10.10 -26.08
N PHE A 338 4.59 -9.93 -26.31
CA PHE A 338 3.96 -8.70 -26.74
C PHE A 338 2.77 -8.36 -25.84
N ASP A 339 2.53 -7.07 -25.66
CA ASP A 339 1.28 -6.54 -25.12
C ASP A 339 0.85 -5.31 -25.93
N LEU A 340 -0.40 -4.91 -25.79
CA LEU A 340 -0.97 -3.75 -26.47
C LEU A 340 -1.13 -2.61 -25.47
N THR A 341 -1.59 -1.45 -25.93
CA THR A 341 -2.34 -0.49 -25.12
C THR A 341 -3.62 -0.16 -25.84
N VAL A 342 -4.78 -0.38 -25.20
CA VAL A 342 -6.09 -0.12 -25.83
C VAL A 342 -6.73 1.13 -25.24
N GLY A 343 -7.09 2.08 -26.11
CA GLY A 343 -7.65 3.37 -25.73
C GLY A 343 -9.00 3.25 -25.00
N GLY A 344 -9.17 4.03 -23.93
CA GLY A 344 -10.42 4.15 -23.16
C GLY A 344 -10.70 2.97 -22.23
N LEU A 345 -11.05 1.81 -22.79
CA LEU A 345 -11.57 0.67 -22.00
C LEU A 345 -10.49 -0.24 -21.43
N ARG A 346 -9.25 -0.17 -21.95
CA ARG A 346 -8.11 -0.93 -21.42
C ARG A 346 -8.37 -2.41 -21.29
N THR A 347 -9.11 -2.95 -22.25
CA THR A 347 -9.40 -4.37 -22.35
C THR A 347 -9.27 -4.80 -23.80
N PHE A 348 -8.94 -6.06 -24.00
CA PHE A 348 -9.02 -6.72 -25.28
C PHE A 348 -9.27 -8.20 -25.08
N TYR A 349 -9.37 -8.93 -26.18
CA TYR A 349 -9.62 -10.36 -26.15
C TYR A 349 -8.49 -11.10 -26.85
N VAL A 350 -7.96 -12.12 -26.17
CA VAL A 350 -6.98 -13.07 -26.73
C VAL A 350 -7.62 -14.43 -26.91
N ARG A 351 -7.18 -15.18 -27.91
CA ARG A 351 -7.69 -16.52 -28.16
C ARG A 351 -6.70 -17.59 -27.68
N PRO A 352 -7.15 -18.54 -26.85
CA PRO A 352 -6.44 -19.79 -26.62
C PRO A 352 -6.34 -20.62 -27.89
N GLU A 353 -5.17 -21.15 -28.18
CA GLU A 353 -4.96 -22.11 -29.26
C GLU A 353 -5.91 -23.31 -29.11
N GLY A 354 -6.50 -23.75 -30.23
CA GLY A 354 -7.52 -24.80 -30.23
C GLY A 354 -8.93 -24.37 -29.81
N SER A 355 -9.10 -23.19 -29.20
CA SER A 355 -10.40 -22.71 -28.72
C SER A 355 -11.18 -21.92 -29.78
N ALA A 356 -12.51 -22.07 -29.76
CA ALA A 356 -13.44 -21.22 -30.51
C ALA A 356 -13.80 -19.91 -29.79
N GLN A 357 -13.42 -19.77 -28.52
CA GLN A 357 -13.80 -18.64 -27.67
C GLN A 357 -12.59 -17.80 -27.28
N ASP A 358 -12.75 -16.48 -27.32
CA ASP A 358 -11.72 -15.52 -26.89
C ASP A 358 -11.94 -15.16 -25.41
N LEU A 359 -10.90 -14.71 -24.71
CA LEU A 359 -10.92 -14.44 -23.27
C LEU A 359 -10.57 -12.98 -22.99
N LEU A 360 -11.32 -12.35 -22.09
CA LEU A 360 -11.17 -10.95 -21.73
C LEU A 360 -9.92 -10.75 -20.86
N VAL A 361 -9.00 -9.94 -21.37
CA VAL A 361 -7.74 -9.58 -20.72
C VAL A 361 -7.64 -8.08 -20.50
N HIS A 362 -6.89 -7.73 -19.47
CA HIS A 362 -6.70 -6.34 -19.05
C HIS A 362 -5.54 -5.69 -19.82
N ASN A 363 -5.54 -4.35 -19.84
CA ASN A 363 -4.47 -3.51 -20.33
C ASN A 363 -4.30 -2.28 -19.42
N CYS A 364 -3.25 -1.49 -19.60
CA CYS A 364 -2.65 -0.57 -18.66
C CYS A 364 -3.44 0.65 -18.22
N THR A 365 -3.07 1.12 -17.02
CA THR A 365 -3.11 2.55 -16.66
C THR A 365 -2.38 3.36 -17.73
N ASN A 366 -3.10 4.23 -18.39
CA ASN A 366 -2.64 4.84 -19.63
C ASN A 366 -3.00 6.34 -19.59
N ILE A 367 -1.98 7.20 -19.53
CA ILE A 367 -2.17 8.65 -19.61
C ILE A 367 -2.94 9.07 -20.86
N VAL A 368 -2.86 8.30 -21.97
CA VAL A 368 -3.63 8.52 -23.20
C VAL A 368 -5.12 8.26 -22.98
N ALA A 369 -5.47 7.19 -22.27
CA ALA A 369 -6.87 6.86 -22.00
C ALA A 369 -7.48 7.71 -20.86
N ASP A 370 -6.64 8.24 -19.96
CA ASP A 370 -7.08 9.11 -18.88
C ASP A 370 -7.08 10.60 -19.28
N GLU A 371 -6.55 10.96 -20.45
CA GLU A 371 -6.53 12.34 -20.91
C GLU A 371 -7.96 12.92 -20.94
N GLY A 372 -8.14 14.09 -20.34
CA GLY A 372 -9.43 14.76 -20.14
C GLY A 372 -10.26 14.23 -18.97
N VAL A 373 -10.02 13.01 -18.47
CA VAL A 373 -10.75 12.44 -17.34
C VAL A 373 -10.41 13.23 -16.08
N GLY A 374 -11.44 13.80 -15.43
CA GLY A 374 -11.23 14.67 -14.27
C GLY A 374 -10.33 15.89 -14.57
N GLY A 375 -10.22 16.31 -15.83
CA GLY A 375 -9.33 17.39 -16.25
C GLY A 375 -7.85 17.02 -16.32
N ALA A 376 -7.53 15.73 -16.40
CA ALA A 376 -6.17 15.27 -16.69
C ALA A 376 -5.70 15.81 -18.05
N HIS A 377 -4.44 16.24 -18.13
CA HIS A 377 -3.96 17.04 -19.26
C HIS A 377 -2.47 16.81 -19.57
N THR A 378 -1.98 15.58 -19.37
CA THR A 378 -0.57 15.23 -19.58
C THR A 378 -0.20 15.43 -21.05
N LEU A 379 -0.98 14.82 -21.95
CA LEU A 379 -0.68 14.87 -23.38
C LEU A 379 -0.94 16.26 -23.94
N GLU A 380 -2.10 16.82 -23.65
CA GLU A 380 -2.53 18.11 -24.16
C GLU A 380 -1.52 19.18 -23.79
N GLN A 381 -0.98 19.19 -22.56
CA GLN A 381 -0.14 20.30 -22.11
C GLN A 381 1.37 20.05 -22.09
N HIS A 382 1.82 18.82 -22.34
CA HIS A 382 3.25 18.47 -22.28
C HIS A 382 3.74 17.68 -23.50
N VAL A 383 2.87 17.37 -24.46
CA VAL A 383 3.23 16.72 -25.73
C VAL A 383 2.86 17.66 -26.89
N ASN A 384 3.64 17.63 -27.98
CA ASN A 384 3.40 18.40 -29.20
C ASN A 384 3.23 19.93 -29.00
N LYS A 385 3.80 20.49 -27.92
CA LYS A 385 3.85 21.95 -27.69
C LYS A 385 5.04 22.58 -28.39
N THR A 386 4.89 23.79 -28.90
CA THR A 386 6.00 24.56 -29.46
C THR A 386 6.89 25.14 -28.35
N ASP A 387 8.12 25.50 -28.68
CA ASP A 387 9.07 26.09 -27.73
C ASP A 387 8.51 27.38 -27.10
N ALA A 388 7.84 28.22 -27.89
CA ALA A 388 7.19 29.43 -27.42
C ALA A 388 6.06 29.14 -26.42
N GLN A 389 5.24 28.12 -26.69
CA GLN A 389 4.18 27.68 -25.77
C GLN A 389 4.78 27.16 -24.45
N MET A 390 5.88 26.42 -24.51
CA MET A 390 6.54 25.89 -23.33
C MET A 390 7.23 26.97 -22.50
N MET A 391 7.86 27.95 -23.14
CA MET A 391 8.44 29.11 -22.44
C MET A 391 7.37 29.96 -21.75
N GLU A 392 6.23 30.18 -22.41
CA GLU A 392 5.10 30.88 -21.79
C GLU A 392 4.51 30.09 -20.61
N LYS A 393 4.44 28.76 -20.74
CA LYS A 393 4.06 27.88 -19.63
C LYS A 393 5.06 27.97 -18.47
N ALA A 394 6.36 27.99 -18.76
CA ALA A 394 7.41 28.14 -17.74
C ALA A 394 7.26 29.46 -16.97
N ARG A 395 6.96 30.59 -17.65
CA ARG A 395 6.70 31.89 -17.01
C ARG A 395 5.51 31.88 -16.05
N LYS A 396 4.48 31.08 -16.35
CA LYS A 396 3.28 30.93 -15.50
C LYS A 396 3.46 29.89 -14.40
N ALA A 397 4.42 28.98 -14.54
CA ALA A 397 4.66 27.91 -13.60
C ALA A 397 5.34 28.42 -12.32
N GLN A 398 4.91 27.93 -11.17
CA GLN A 398 5.58 28.18 -9.90
C GLN A 398 6.95 27.49 -9.93
N GLY A 399 8.02 28.29 -9.95
CA GLY A 399 9.40 27.81 -10.12
C GLY A 399 10.01 28.11 -11.49
N GLY A 400 9.25 28.65 -12.44
CA GLY A 400 9.80 29.13 -13.70
C GLY A 400 10.22 28.01 -14.67
N VAL A 401 9.68 26.79 -14.54
CA VAL A 401 10.10 25.61 -15.31
C VAL A 401 8.90 24.91 -15.95
N ALA A 402 9.05 24.47 -17.20
CA ALA A 402 8.09 23.60 -17.87
C ALA A 402 8.80 22.50 -18.68
N GLY A 403 8.37 21.26 -18.52
CA GLY A 403 8.88 20.10 -19.28
C GLY A 403 7.95 19.71 -20.42
N ARG A 404 8.53 19.36 -21.56
CA ARG A 404 7.87 18.80 -22.75
C ARG A 404 8.46 17.42 -23.02
N TRP A 405 7.61 16.43 -23.20
CA TRP A 405 8.01 15.08 -23.61
C TRP A 405 8.52 15.06 -25.05
N THR A 406 9.42 14.13 -25.37
CA THR A 406 9.85 13.89 -26.76
C THR A 406 8.66 13.59 -27.66
N ASP A 407 7.80 12.67 -27.22
CA ASP A 407 6.57 12.25 -27.90
C ASP A 407 5.61 11.59 -26.90
N GLU A 408 4.41 11.25 -27.37
CA GLU A 408 3.37 10.57 -26.60
C GLU A 408 3.83 9.20 -26.06
N ALA A 409 4.54 8.43 -26.89
CA ALA A 409 5.03 7.09 -26.52
C ALA A 409 6.02 7.18 -25.35
N THR A 410 6.94 8.16 -25.40
CA THR A 410 7.90 8.44 -24.32
C THR A 410 7.17 8.85 -23.05
N ALA A 411 6.15 9.71 -23.14
CA ALA A 411 5.36 10.12 -21.99
C ALA A 411 4.65 8.93 -21.33
N ALA A 412 3.95 8.12 -22.12
CA ALA A 412 3.17 6.98 -21.63
C ALA A 412 4.09 5.96 -20.94
N ARG A 413 5.18 5.60 -21.63
CA ARG A 413 6.20 4.68 -21.16
C ARG A 413 6.90 5.14 -19.87
N ALA A 414 7.32 6.40 -19.82
CA ALA A 414 8.05 6.94 -18.68
C ALA A 414 7.18 7.04 -17.43
N VAL A 415 5.91 7.44 -17.59
CA VAL A 415 4.95 7.53 -16.48
C VAL A 415 4.61 6.14 -15.94
N ASP A 416 4.36 5.18 -16.83
CA ASP A 416 4.08 3.79 -16.44
C ASP A 416 5.26 3.16 -15.69
N GLU A 417 6.48 3.28 -16.24
CA GLU A 417 7.69 2.75 -15.61
C GLU A 417 7.96 3.41 -14.26
N ALA A 418 7.79 4.73 -14.16
CA ALA A 418 7.96 5.45 -12.92
C ALA A 418 6.95 5.01 -11.86
N MET A 419 5.67 4.84 -12.22
CA MET A 419 4.66 4.32 -11.29
C MET A 419 4.98 2.91 -10.80
N GLN A 420 5.46 2.03 -11.69
CA GLN A 420 5.83 0.65 -11.33
C GLN A 420 7.07 0.56 -10.44
N GLN A 421 8.10 1.37 -10.71
CA GLN A 421 9.28 1.43 -9.85
C GLN A 421 8.93 2.09 -8.51
N TRP A 422 8.17 3.18 -8.55
CA TRP A 422 7.75 3.91 -7.36
C TRP A 422 6.91 3.04 -6.42
N ILE A 423 5.90 2.29 -6.91
CA ILE A 423 5.04 1.49 -6.03
C ILE A 423 5.79 0.35 -5.33
N ARG A 424 6.92 -0.10 -5.90
CA ARG A 424 7.78 -1.13 -5.30
C ARG A 424 8.68 -0.58 -4.19
N GLU A 425 8.89 0.73 -4.13
CA GLU A 425 9.62 1.27 -2.99
C GLU A 425 8.79 1.14 -1.71
N PRO A 426 9.45 0.88 -0.57
CA PRO A 426 8.77 0.72 0.71
C PRO A 426 7.81 1.89 0.99
N ARG A 427 6.63 1.57 1.55
CA ARG A 427 5.57 2.51 1.95
C ARG A 427 4.76 3.15 0.83
N ASN A 428 5.14 3.03 -0.45
CA ASN A 428 4.42 3.75 -1.50
C ASN A 428 3.04 3.15 -1.79
N ALA A 429 2.85 1.85 -1.60
CA ALA A 429 1.55 1.20 -1.66
C ALA A 429 0.62 1.71 -0.54
N GLU A 430 1.10 1.76 0.69
CA GLU A 430 0.38 2.31 1.85
C GLU A 430 0.07 3.79 1.66
N ARG A 431 1.05 4.56 1.17
CA ARG A 431 0.90 5.99 0.90
C ARG A 431 -0.17 6.24 -0.16
N LEU A 432 -0.20 5.44 -1.23
CA LEU A 432 -1.21 5.53 -2.28
C LEU A 432 -2.60 5.16 -1.73
N ASP A 433 -2.71 4.04 -1.03
CA ASP A 433 -3.97 3.56 -0.46
C ASP A 433 -4.56 4.56 0.55
N ALA A 434 -3.73 5.09 1.45
CA ALA A 434 -4.11 6.12 2.42
C ALA A 434 -4.57 7.40 1.73
N TRP A 435 -3.87 7.86 0.70
CA TRP A 435 -4.27 9.03 -0.09
C TRP A 435 -5.61 8.79 -0.80
N VAL A 436 -5.81 7.64 -1.44
CA VAL A 436 -7.08 7.29 -2.10
C VAL A 436 -8.25 7.31 -1.12
N LYS A 437 -8.08 6.73 0.08
CA LYS A 437 -9.11 6.73 1.15
C LYS A 437 -9.42 8.15 1.63
N LYS A 438 -8.40 8.97 1.85
CA LYS A 438 -8.53 10.37 2.28
C LYS A 438 -9.27 11.21 1.25
N GLU A 439 -8.91 11.11 -0.03
CA GLU A 439 -9.56 11.88 -1.09
C GLU A 439 -10.99 11.41 -1.35
N ALA A 440 -11.27 10.11 -1.23
CA ALA A 440 -12.63 9.58 -1.29
C ALA A 440 -13.55 10.19 -0.20
N GLN A 441 -13.03 10.42 1.00
CA GLN A 441 -13.78 11.08 2.09
C GLN A 441 -13.97 12.58 1.83
N LYS A 442 -12.97 13.28 1.27
CA LYS A 442 -13.06 14.70 0.95
C LYS A 442 -14.05 15.00 -0.17
N GLN A 443 -13.99 14.26 -1.28
CA GLN A 443 -14.91 14.46 -2.42
C GLN A 443 -16.37 14.23 -2.06
N GLY A 444 -16.65 13.44 -1.01
CA GLY A 444 -18.01 13.25 -0.49
C GLY A 444 -18.60 14.47 0.22
N LYS A 445 -17.83 15.54 0.46
CA LYS A 445 -18.29 16.74 1.17
C LYS A 445 -18.88 17.78 0.21
N PRO A 446 -20.03 18.42 0.55
CA PRO A 446 -20.60 19.50 -0.25
C PRO A 446 -19.59 20.64 -0.46
N GLY A 447 -19.50 21.15 -1.70
CA GLY A 447 -18.65 22.30 -2.03
C GLY A 447 -17.15 22.00 -2.21
N TYR A 448 -16.75 20.73 -2.25
CA TYR A 448 -15.36 20.38 -2.57
C TYR A 448 -14.97 20.84 -3.98
N ILE A 449 -13.86 21.59 -4.05
CA ILE A 449 -13.19 21.96 -5.30
C ILE A 449 -11.77 21.43 -5.23
N PHE A 450 -11.38 20.68 -6.26
CA PHE A 450 -10.04 20.09 -6.37
C PHE A 450 -8.97 21.18 -6.50
N ASP A 451 -7.96 21.12 -5.62
CA ASP A 451 -6.75 21.93 -5.71
C ASP A 451 -5.53 21.01 -5.90
N ALA A 452 -4.83 21.13 -7.03
CA ALA A 452 -3.70 20.26 -7.34
C ALA A 452 -2.53 20.35 -6.35
N LYS A 453 -2.36 21.46 -5.62
CA LYS A 453 -1.29 21.60 -4.61
C LYS A 453 -1.64 20.89 -3.30
N ARG A 454 -2.93 20.86 -2.96
CA ARG A 454 -3.42 20.30 -1.69
C ARG A 454 -3.89 18.86 -1.79
N ASP A 455 -4.51 18.51 -2.91
CA ASP A 455 -5.31 17.30 -3.06
C ASP A 455 -4.65 16.27 -3.98
N ALA A 456 -3.73 16.66 -4.88
CA ALA A 456 -3.00 15.71 -5.71
C ALA A 456 -1.93 14.94 -4.90
N LEU A 457 -1.63 13.70 -5.30
CA LEU A 457 -0.47 12.97 -4.79
C LEU A 457 0.73 13.22 -5.72
N PRO A 458 1.77 13.96 -5.26
CA PRO A 458 2.97 14.18 -6.05
C PRO A 458 3.92 12.99 -5.97
N ILE A 459 4.40 12.55 -7.12
CA ILE A 459 5.42 11.53 -7.29
C ILE A 459 6.52 12.13 -8.17
N GLU A 460 7.76 12.04 -7.71
CA GLU A 460 8.94 12.34 -8.51
C GLU A 460 9.80 11.09 -8.56
N TRP A 461 10.24 10.72 -9.75
CA TRP A 461 10.96 9.47 -9.94
C TRP A 461 12.04 9.60 -11.01
N THR A 462 13.18 8.96 -10.79
CA THR A 462 14.31 8.92 -11.74
C THR A 462 14.37 7.53 -12.37
N LEU A 463 14.16 7.45 -13.68
CA LEU A 463 14.17 6.18 -14.41
C LEU A 463 15.60 5.69 -14.63
N ARG A 464 15.87 4.43 -14.30
CA ARG A 464 17.20 3.82 -14.52
C ARG A 464 17.40 3.51 -16.00
N ASN A 465 18.62 3.71 -16.51
CA ASN A 465 19.02 3.39 -17.88
C ASN A 465 18.28 4.15 -18.99
N GLU A 466 17.68 5.30 -18.65
CA GLU A 466 17.02 6.18 -19.61
C GLU A 466 17.91 7.38 -19.94
N GLY A 467 17.85 7.82 -21.19
CA GLY A 467 18.42 9.10 -21.61
C GLY A 467 17.49 10.28 -21.28
N SER A 468 17.60 11.34 -22.06
CA SER A 468 16.68 12.47 -21.94
C SER A 468 15.25 12.06 -22.28
N LEU A 469 14.29 12.44 -21.43
CA LEU A 469 12.87 12.18 -21.66
C LEU A 469 12.17 13.26 -22.51
N GLY A 470 12.90 14.32 -22.90
CA GLY A 470 12.36 15.42 -23.70
C GLY A 470 13.14 16.71 -23.53
N THR A 471 12.43 17.83 -23.41
CA THR A 471 13.01 19.18 -23.33
C THR A 471 12.43 19.94 -22.14
N VAL A 472 13.27 20.70 -21.44
CA VAL A 472 12.87 21.55 -20.33
C VAL A 472 13.14 23.02 -20.66
N PHE A 473 12.18 23.87 -20.31
CA PHE A 473 12.21 25.30 -20.55
C PHE A 473 12.23 26.00 -19.20
N LYS A 474 13.21 26.89 -19.00
CA LYS A 474 13.41 27.65 -17.76
C LYS A 474 13.34 29.14 -18.07
N VAL A 475 12.71 29.92 -17.19
CA VAL A 475 12.73 31.40 -17.30
C VAL A 475 14.17 31.89 -17.24
N GLY A 476 14.61 32.62 -18.28
CA GLY A 476 16.00 33.08 -18.43
C GLY A 476 16.94 32.09 -19.11
N GLY A 477 16.48 30.88 -19.46
CA GLY A 477 17.23 29.90 -20.23
C GLY A 477 17.09 30.06 -21.75
N PRO A 478 17.70 29.16 -22.55
CA PRO A 478 17.59 29.18 -24.01
C PRO A 478 16.15 29.09 -24.51
N ALA A 479 15.82 29.83 -25.58
CA ALA A 479 14.48 29.82 -26.16
C ALA A 479 14.05 28.44 -26.67
N ALA A 480 15.00 27.65 -27.20
CA ALA A 480 14.78 26.28 -27.65
C ALA A 480 14.67 25.25 -26.51
N GLY A 481 14.88 25.68 -25.26
CA GLY A 481 14.97 24.80 -24.10
C GLY A 481 16.29 24.02 -24.02
N GLU A 482 16.38 23.18 -23.00
CA GLU A 482 17.52 22.30 -22.71
C GLU A 482 17.02 20.85 -22.70
N ALA A 483 17.90 19.88 -22.96
CA ALA A 483 17.53 18.47 -22.80
C ALA A 483 17.05 18.21 -21.36
N ALA A 484 15.93 17.50 -21.22
CA ALA A 484 15.44 17.06 -19.91
C ALA A 484 16.35 15.96 -19.33
N SER A 485 16.26 15.72 -18.02
CA SER A 485 16.84 14.52 -17.42
C SER A 485 15.96 13.28 -17.65
N ASN A 486 16.37 12.16 -17.07
CA ASN A 486 15.59 10.94 -16.92
C ASN A 486 14.62 10.96 -15.73
N LYS A 487 14.36 12.15 -15.17
CA LYS A 487 13.46 12.34 -14.03
C LYS A 487 12.08 12.80 -14.50
N VAL A 488 11.03 12.20 -13.94
CA VAL A 488 9.64 12.53 -14.21
C VAL A 488 8.94 13.03 -12.94
N ARG A 489 8.04 13.99 -13.11
CA ARG A 489 7.05 14.38 -12.11
C ARG A 489 5.67 13.91 -12.53
N ILE A 490 4.93 13.30 -11.62
CA ILE A 490 3.58 12.78 -11.80
C ILE A 490 2.72 13.36 -10.68
N LEU A 491 1.55 13.91 -11.01
CA LEU A 491 0.52 14.28 -10.05
C LEU A 491 -0.69 13.38 -10.26
N LEU A 492 -1.06 12.60 -9.24
CA LEU A 492 -2.29 11.82 -9.28
C LEU A 492 -3.48 12.63 -8.78
N LYS A 493 -4.64 12.43 -9.40
CA LYS A 493 -5.92 13.00 -8.96
C LYS A 493 -6.93 11.88 -8.75
N TYR A 494 -7.56 11.88 -7.58
CA TYR A 494 -8.69 11.02 -7.30
C TYR A 494 -9.92 11.47 -8.12
N VAL A 495 -10.53 10.55 -8.85
CA VAL A 495 -11.68 10.81 -9.75
C VAL A 495 -12.92 10.01 -9.40
N GLY A 496 -12.89 9.24 -8.30
CA GLY A 496 -14.07 8.58 -7.74
C GLY A 496 -14.17 7.09 -8.02
N LYS A 497 -15.12 6.45 -7.35
CA LYS A 497 -15.33 4.98 -7.36
C LYS A 497 -15.73 4.38 -8.71
N GLN A 498 -16.13 5.21 -9.67
CA GLN A 498 -16.58 4.79 -10.99
C GLN A 498 -15.41 4.52 -11.94
N HIS A 499 -14.27 5.17 -11.72
CA HIS A 499 -13.04 4.92 -12.46
C HIS A 499 -12.34 3.73 -11.81
N LYS A 500 -12.57 2.52 -12.32
CA LYS A 500 -11.99 1.28 -11.77
C LYS A 500 -10.86 0.78 -12.68
N PRO A 501 -9.82 0.13 -12.11
CA PRO A 501 -9.70 -0.26 -10.70
C PRO A 501 -9.13 0.84 -9.78
N SER A 502 -8.33 1.76 -10.31
CA SER A 502 -7.48 2.69 -9.55
C SER A 502 -8.23 3.78 -8.77
N LYS A 503 -9.38 4.26 -9.24
CA LYS A 503 -10.14 5.41 -8.69
C LYS A 503 -9.42 6.75 -8.79
N TYR A 504 -8.26 6.76 -9.44
CA TYR A 504 -7.44 7.93 -9.71
C TYR A 504 -6.89 7.88 -11.14
N VAL A 505 -6.49 9.05 -11.62
CA VAL A 505 -5.80 9.26 -12.90
C VAL A 505 -4.49 9.99 -12.69
N VAL A 506 -3.59 9.90 -13.66
CA VAL A 506 -2.48 10.85 -13.78
C VAL A 506 -3.04 12.17 -14.26
N PHE A 507 -3.22 13.12 -13.35
CA PHE A 507 -3.75 14.45 -13.66
C PHE A 507 -2.82 15.23 -14.58
N THR A 508 -1.53 15.16 -14.32
CA THR A 508 -0.50 15.72 -15.19
C THR A 508 0.83 15.05 -14.89
N ALA A 509 1.65 14.88 -15.92
CA ALA A 509 3.02 14.42 -15.78
C ALA A 509 3.95 15.09 -16.80
N TYR A 510 5.21 15.32 -16.40
CA TYR A 510 6.18 16.00 -17.25
C TYR A 510 7.62 15.67 -16.86
N PRO A 511 8.56 15.74 -17.81
CA PRO A 511 9.97 15.52 -17.52
C PRO A 511 10.54 16.72 -16.76
N LEU A 512 11.53 16.47 -15.91
CA LEU A 512 12.21 17.46 -15.08
C LEU A 512 13.61 17.78 -15.60
N PRO A 513 14.20 18.93 -15.19
CA PRO A 513 15.58 19.28 -15.53
C PRO A 513 16.60 18.20 -15.18
#